data_AF-A0A843FLM2-F1
#
_entry.id   AF-A0A843FLM2-F1
#
_cell.length_a   1.000
_cell.length_b   1.000
_cell.length_c   1.000
_cell.angle_alpha   90.00
_cell.angle_beta   90.00
_cell.angle_gamma   90.00
#
_symmetry.space_group_name_H-M   'P 1'
#
loop_
_entity.id
_entity.type
_entity.pdbx_description
1 polymer ?
#
loop_
_entity_poly.entity_id
_entity_poly.type
_entity_poly.pdbx_seq_one_letter_code
_entity_poly.pdbx_strand_id
1 'polypeptide(L)'
;MTQADHVTVIHGSMTVDVPRKIFKGKDCKIDQDEAVPFKKIIQSRYPWISDNAVTVILNKAQMEMLRVRDEETNGREYSKTLAEKGKLDDAIAHLKIRLELNPDDAKSWLDLAELLFKKGDIKGGFEAKKRGDELYRRK
;
A
#
# COMPACT_ATOMS: atom_id res chain seq x y z
N MET A 1 3.58 -18.85 -0.57
CA MET A 1 4.59 -18.03 -1.27
C MET A 1 5.16 -17.07 -0.24
N THR A 2 6.46 -17.15 0.03
CA THR A 2 7.13 -16.20 0.92
C THR A 2 7.11 -14.83 0.25
N GLN A 3 6.60 -13.83 0.95
CA GLN A 3 6.58 -12.46 0.48
C GLN A 3 8.03 -12.00 0.26
N ALA A 4 8.34 -11.40 -0.89
CA ALA A 4 9.68 -10.91 -1.17
C ALA A 4 10.07 -9.88 -0.09
N ASP A 5 11.29 -9.96 0.42
CA ASP A 5 11.84 -9.08 1.46
C ASP A 5 12.27 -7.70 0.93
N HIS A 6 12.02 -7.45 -0.36
CA HIS A 6 12.34 -6.23 -1.09
C HIS A 6 11.15 -5.77 -1.94
N VAL A 7 11.30 -4.57 -2.50
CA VAL A 7 10.52 -4.04 -3.63
C VAL A 7 11.48 -3.74 -4.77
N THR A 8 11.08 -4.06 -5.98
CA THR A 8 11.93 -3.91 -7.18
C THR A 8 11.53 -2.66 -7.93
N VAL A 9 12.49 -1.80 -8.28
CA VAL A 9 12.25 -0.58 -9.04
C VAL A 9 13.23 -0.42 -10.20
N ILE A 10 12.80 0.33 -11.22
CA ILE A 10 13.63 0.63 -12.39
C ILE A 10 14.22 2.04 -12.28
N HIS A 11 15.54 2.14 -12.47
CA HIS A 11 16.29 3.39 -12.53
C HIS A 11 17.23 3.39 -13.76
N GLY A 12 16.94 4.25 -14.73
CA GLY A 12 17.60 4.18 -16.04
C GLY A 12 17.34 2.82 -16.68
N SER A 13 18.41 2.14 -17.11
CA SER A 13 18.37 0.76 -17.63
C SER A 13 18.55 -0.31 -16.56
N MET A 14 18.58 0.08 -15.27
CA MET A 14 18.87 -0.84 -14.16
C MET A 14 17.61 -1.19 -13.38
N THR A 15 17.54 -2.45 -12.96
CA THR A 15 16.60 -2.94 -11.96
C THR A 15 17.29 -2.99 -10.61
N VAL A 16 16.65 -2.45 -9.58
CA VAL A 16 17.21 -2.33 -8.23
C VAL A 16 16.22 -2.89 -7.22
N ASP A 17 16.68 -3.85 -6.43
CA ASP A 17 15.93 -4.41 -5.31
C ASP A 17 16.22 -3.61 -4.05
N VAL A 18 15.18 -2.99 -3.49
CA VAL A 18 15.26 -2.15 -2.29
C VAL A 18 14.63 -2.90 -1.12
N PRO A 19 15.38 -3.17 -0.03
CA PRO A 19 14.87 -3.91 1.11
C PRO A 19 13.64 -3.26 1.76
N ARG A 20 12.61 -4.05 2.04
CA ARG A 20 11.35 -3.55 2.65
C ARG A 20 11.57 -2.92 4.03
N LYS A 21 12.57 -3.41 4.77
CA LYS A 21 12.89 -2.91 6.13
C LYS A 21 13.23 -1.43 6.21
N ILE A 22 13.59 -0.81 5.07
CA ILE A 22 13.86 0.62 4.93
C ILE A 22 12.58 1.44 5.11
N PHE A 23 11.40 0.87 4.84
CA PHE A 23 10.13 1.59 4.92
C PHE A 23 9.44 1.33 6.25
N LYS A 24 9.02 2.39 6.95
CA LYS A 24 8.35 2.31 8.26
C LYS A 24 6.99 3.01 8.27
N GLY A 25 6.11 2.55 9.15
CA GLY A 25 4.78 3.14 9.37
C GLY A 25 3.83 2.95 8.18
N LYS A 26 2.58 3.42 8.30
CA LYS A 26 1.54 3.26 7.25
C LYS A 26 1.90 3.95 5.93
N ASP A 27 2.55 5.11 6.00
CA ASP A 27 2.97 5.91 4.83
C ASP A 27 4.28 5.40 4.18
N CYS A 28 4.82 4.26 4.62
CA CYS A 28 6.07 3.67 4.13
C CYS A 28 7.24 4.67 4.11
N LYS A 29 7.36 5.52 5.13
CA LYS A 29 8.42 6.54 5.18
C LYS A 29 9.79 5.87 5.17
N ILE A 30 10.71 6.43 4.40
CA ILE A 30 12.10 5.98 4.34
C ILE A 30 12.77 6.27 5.68
N ASP A 31 13.19 5.22 6.36
CA ASP A 31 14.08 5.26 7.52
C ASP A 31 15.51 5.50 7.03
N GLN A 32 16.09 6.63 7.42
CA GLN A 32 17.41 7.03 6.93
C GLN A 32 18.51 6.14 7.48
N ASP A 33 18.39 5.64 8.71
CA ASP A 33 19.40 4.79 9.34
C ASP A 33 19.42 3.41 8.66
N GLU A 34 18.25 2.86 8.38
CA GLU A 34 18.12 1.59 7.63
C GLU A 34 18.53 1.74 6.15
N ALA A 35 18.42 2.95 5.59
CA ALA A 35 18.83 3.22 4.21
C ALA A 35 20.37 3.34 4.04
N VAL A 36 21.12 3.74 5.07
CA VAL A 36 22.58 3.95 4.99
C VAL A 36 23.33 2.71 4.45
N PRO A 37 23.11 1.48 4.96
CA PRO A 37 23.76 0.30 4.41
C PRO A 37 23.45 0.07 2.93
N PHE A 38 22.19 0.29 2.53
CA PHE A 38 21.78 0.17 1.13
C PHE A 38 22.48 1.20 0.24
N LYS A 39 22.55 2.48 0.67
CA LYS A 39 23.27 3.55 -0.04
C LYS A 39 24.74 3.17 -0.27
N LYS A 40 25.42 2.65 0.75
CA LYS A 40 26.82 2.20 0.65
C LYS A 40 26.99 1.05 -0.34
N ILE A 41 26.11 0.04 -0.28
CA ILE A 41 26.17 -1.12 -1.17
C ILE A 41 25.97 -0.70 -2.63
N ILE A 42 24.94 0.10 -2.91
CA ILE A 42 24.62 0.47 -4.29
C ILE A 42 25.70 1.37 -4.92
N GLN A 43 26.26 2.32 -4.17
CA GLN A 43 27.34 3.18 -4.65
C GLN A 43 28.66 2.44 -4.80
N SER A 44 28.96 1.46 -3.93
CA SER A 44 30.13 0.59 -4.07
C SER A 44 30.03 -0.29 -5.32
N ARG A 45 28.85 -0.87 -5.57
CA ARG A 45 28.60 -1.72 -6.74
C ARG A 45 28.52 -0.95 -8.05
N TYR A 46 28.02 0.29 -8.00
CA TYR A 46 27.80 1.15 -9.15
C TYR A 46 28.36 2.56 -8.87
N PRO A 47 29.69 2.77 -9.01
CA PRO A 47 30.35 4.01 -8.61
C PRO A 47 29.88 5.28 -9.33
N TRP A 48 29.20 5.13 -10.47
CA TRP A 48 28.60 6.24 -11.23
C TRP A 48 27.25 6.71 -10.68
N ILE A 49 26.64 5.97 -9.74
CA ILE A 49 25.36 6.37 -9.12
C ILE A 49 25.63 7.44 -8.07
N SER A 50 25.18 8.66 -8.35
CA SER A 50 25.25 9.78 -7.41
C SER A 50 24.28 9.63 -6.25
N ASP A 51 24.52 10.37 -5.16
CA ASP A 51 23.60 10.36 -4.00
C ASP A 51 22.16 10.79 -4.37
N ASN A 52 22.01 11.75 -5.28
CA ASN A 52 20.71 12.15 -5.83
C ASN A 52 20.04 11.00 -6.58
N ALA A 53 20.78 10.21 -7.36
CA ALA A 53 20.23 9.05 -8.04
C ALA A 53 19.74 7.99 -7.05
N VAL A 54 20.47 7.75 -5.95
CA VAL A 54 20.01 6.86 -4.87
C VAL A 54 18.74 7.40 -4.20
N THR A 55 18.65 8.70 -3.97
CA THR A 55 17.44 9.33 -3.44
C THR A 55 16.24 9.11 -4.35
N VAL A 56 16.42 9.23 -5.67
CA VAL A 56 15.35 8.93 -6.65
C VAL A 56 14.96 7.46 -6.60
N ILE A 57 15.92 6.53 -6.47
CA ILE A 57 15.65 5.09 -6.33
C ILE A 57 14.80 4.83 -5.08
N LEU A 58 15.19 5.39 -3.93
CA LEU A 58 14.47 5.21 -2.67
C LEU A 58 13.05 5.79 -2.73
N ASN A 59 12.87 6.95 -3.37
CA ASN A 59 11.54 7.55 -3.54
C ASN A 59 10.64 6.69 -4.44
N LYS A 60 11.17 6.16 -5.55
CA LYS A 60 10.44 5.22 -6.40
C LYS A 60 10.06 3.95 -5.63
N ALA A 61 11.00 3.43 -4.85
CA ALA A 61 10.78 2.23 -4.05
C ALA A 61 9.77 2.47 -2.93
N GLN A 62 9.71 3.67 -2.34
CA GLN A 62 8.64 4.04 -1.41
C GLN A 62 7.26 4.03 -2.09
N MET A 63 7.15 4.60 -3.30
CA MET A 63 5.89 4.57 -4.06
C MET A 63 5.46 3.13 -4.38
N GLU A 64 6.41 2.29 -4.80
CA GLU A 64 6.14 0.88 -5.05
C GLU A 64 5.75 0.15 -3.76
N MET A 65 6.41 0.42 -2.64
CA MET A 65 6.05 -0.16 -1.35
C MET A 65 4.63 0.22 -0.92
N LEU A 66 4.22 1.48 -1.13
CA LEU A 66 2.85 1.92 -0.88
C LEU A 66 1.86 1.14 -1.73
N ARG A 67 2.13 1.00 -3.03
CA ARG A 67 1.31 0.21 -3.95
C ARG A 67 1.20 -1.24 -3.50
N VAL A 68 2.33 -1.87 -3.21
CA VAL A 68 2.42 -3.27 -2.78
C VAL A 68 1.63 -3.51 -1.50
N ARG A 69 1.74 -2.65 -0.48
CA ARG A 69 0.93 -2.77 0.75
C ARG A 69 -0.54 -2.57 0.50
N ASP A 70 -0.86 -1.64 -0.40
CA ASP A 70 -2.25 -1.39 -0.75
C ASP A 70 -2.89 -2.60 -1.44
N GLU A 71 -2.15 -3.27 -2.33
CA GLU A 71 -2.56 -4.54 -2.94
C GLU A 71 -2.66 -5.68 -1.89
N GLU A 72 -1.65 -5.82 -1.01
CA GLU A 72 -1.61 -6.85 0.05
C GLU A 72 -2.77 -6.73 1.04
N THR A 73 -3.23 -5.50 1.28
CA THR A 73 -4.33 -5.20 2.20
C THR A 73 -5.66 -5.02 1.49
N ASN A 74 -5.69 -5.18 0.16
CA ASN A 74 -6.84 -4.93 -0.70
C ASN A 74 -7.46 -3.53 -0.49
N GLY A 75 -6.61 -2.52 -0.26
CA GLY A 75 -7.03 -1.14 -0.08
C GLY A 75 -7.34 -0.71 1.34
N ARG A 76 -7.45 -1.67 2.28
CA ARG A 76 -7.96 -1.41 3.64
C ARG A 76 -7.12 -0.42 4.42
N GLU A 77 -5.79 -0.58 4.43
CA GLU A 77 -4.91 0.32 5.20
C GLU A 77 -4.88 1.75 4.65
N TYR A 78 -4.85 1.90 3.33
CA TYR A 78 -4.85 3.22 2.69
C TYR A 78 -6.18 3.95 2.89
N SER A 79 -7.31 3.26 2.67
CA SER A 79 -8.64 3.82 2.90
C SER A 79 -8.87 4.20 4.36
N LYS A 80 -8.39 3.39 5.31
CA LYS A 80 -8.42 3.76 6.73
C LYS A 80 -7.63 5.04 7.01
N THR A 81 -6.46 5.19 6.40
CA THR A 81 -5.62 6.39 6.53
C THR A 81 -6.30 7.63 5.93
N LEU A 82 -7.00 7.49 4.80
CA LEU A 82 -7.80 8.57 4.21
C LEU A 82 -8.94 8.99 5.14
N ALA A 83 -9.66 8.03 5.71
CA ALA A 83 -10.74 8.29 6.66
C ALA A 83 -10.22 8.98 7.95
N GLU A 84 -9.08 8.53 8.49
CA GLU A 84 -8.38 9.17 9.62
C GLU A 84 -8.01 10.64 9.32
N LYS A 85 -7.75 10.97 8.05
CA LYS A 85 -7.47 12.34 7.57
C LYS A 85 -8.75 13.14 7.24
N GLY A 86 -9.93 12.63 7.55
CA GLY A 86 -11.23 13.28 7.25
C GLY A 86 -11.66 13.18 5.79
N LYS A 87 -10.91 12.47 4.94
CA LYS A 87 -11.19 12.28 3.51
C LYS A 87 -12.06 11.05 3.28
N LEU A 88 -13.27 11.09 3.83
CA LEU A 88 -14.16 9.93 3.88
C LEU A 88 -14.62 9.49 2.48
N ASP A 89 -14.87 10.43 1.58
CA ASP A 89 -15.27 10.15 0.20
C ASP A 89 -14.16 9.45 -0.59
N ASP A 90 -12.93 9.94 -0.47
CA ASP A 90 -11.75 9.33 -1.10
C ASP A 90 -11.53 7.90 -0.59
N ALA A 91 -11.71 7.67 0.72
CA ALA A 91 -11.57 6.36 1.34
C ALA A 91 -12.57 5.33 0.76
N ILE A 92 -13.82 5.75 0.60
CA ILE A 92 -14.91 4.93 0.02
C ILE A 92 -14.64 4.65 -1.46
N ALA A 93 -14.29 5.68 -2.24
CA ALA A 93 -13.99 5.54 -3.66
C ALA A 93 -12.82 4.57 -3.88
N HIS A 94 -11.78 4.70 -3.06
CA HIS A 94 -10.62 3.82 -3.11
C HIS A 94 -10.96 2.34 -2.83
N LEU A 95 -11.76 2.05 -1.78
CA LEU A 95 -12.19 0.67 -1.51
C LEU A 95 -13.07 0.11 -2.63
N LYS A 96 -13.94 0.92 -3.24
CA LYS A 96 -14.75 0.46 -4.37
C LYS A 96 -13.88 0.00 -5.54
N ILE A 97 -12.87 0.78 -5.92
CA ILE A 97 -11.90 0.40 -6.97
C ILE A 97 -11.18 -0.91 -6.60
N ARG A 98 -10.74 -1.05 -5.34
CA ARG A 98 -10.06 -2.27 -4.89
C ARG A 98 -10.97 -3.49 -4.86
N LEU A 99 -12.25 -3.31 -4.54
CA LEU A 99 -13.28 -4.35 -4.58
C LEU A 99 -13.71 -4.71 -6.01
N GLU A 100 -13.58 -3.81 -6.99
CA GLU A 100 -13.73 -4.16 -8.40
C GLU A 100 -12.61 -5.11 -8.87
N LEU A 101 -11.38 -4.91 -8.37
CA LEU A 101 -10.23 -5.77 -8.68
C LEU A 101 -10.28 -7.11 -7.94
N ASN A 102 -10.77 -7.12 -6.70
CA ASN A 102 -10.87 -8.31 -5.87
C ASN A 102 -12.20 -8.33 -5.10
N PRO A 103 -13.29 -8.78 -5.75
CA PRO A 103 -14.63 -8.72 -5.20
C PRO A 103 -14.89 -9.73 -4.07
N ASP A 104 -13.98 -10.68 -3.85
CA ASP A 104 -14.13 -11.76 -2.86
C ASP A 104 -13.41 -11.47 -1.53
N ASP A 105 -12.82 -10.28 -1.38
CA ASP A 105 -12.21 -9.87 -0.11
C ASP A 105 -13.28 -9.39 0.90
N ALA A 106 -13.76 -10.34 1.69
CA ALA A 106 -14.79 -10.10 2.72
C ALA A 106 -14.44 -8.96 3.69
N LYS A 107 -13.16 -8.82 4.06
CA LYS A 107 -12.69 -7.76 4.97
C LYS A 107 -12.86 -6.36 4.36
N SER A 108 -12.54 -6.18 3.08
CA SER A 108 -12.69 -4.89 2.39
C SER A 108 -14.16 -4.49 2.25
N TRP A 109 -15.07 -5.45 2.06
CA TRP A 109 -16.50 -5.19 2.09
C TRP A 109 -16.99 -4.70 3.45
N LEU A 110 -16.47 -5.27 4.54
CA LEU A 110 -16.80 -4.79 5.90
C LEU A 110 -16.22 -3.40 6.17
N ASP A 111 -14.98 -3.13 5.77
CA ASP A 111 -14.38 -1.80 5.90
C ASP A 111 -15.16 -0.77 5.07
N LEU A 112 -15.60 -1.13 3.86
CA LEU A 112 -16.47 -0.28 3.04
C LEU A 112 -17.80 0.01 3.74
N ALA A 113 -18.40 -0.99 4.38
CA ALA A 113 -19.62 -0.80 5.16
C ALA A 113 -19.42 0.20 6.31
N GLU A 114 -18.33 0.07 7.06
CA GLU A 114 -18.00 1.00 8.15
C GLU A 114 -17.86 2.44 7.64
N LEU A 115 -17.17 2.65 6.52
CA LEU A 115 -17.02 3.97 5.92
C LEU A 115 -18.34 4.55 5.41
N LEU A 116 -19.19 3.72 4.80
CA LEU A 116 -20.52 4.14 4.32
C LEU A 116 -21.45 4.53 5.48
N PHE A 117 -21.43 3.78 6.59
CA PHE A 117 -22.16 4.17 7.80
C PHE A 117 -21.66 5.49 8.38
N LYS A 118 -20.33 5.70 8.44
CA LYS A 118 -19.74 6.98 8.86
C LYS A 118 -20.16 8.15 7.97
N LYS A 119 -20.35 7.90 6.66
CA LYS A 119 -20.81 8.91 5.69
C LYS A 119 -22.32 9.18 5.81
N GLY A 120 -23.06 8.31 6.50
CA GLY A 120 -24.52 8.37 6.58
C GLY A 120 -25.24 7.66 5.43
N ASP A 121 -24.52 6.98 4.53
CA ASP A 121 -25.12 6.09 3.54
C ASP A 121 -25.45 4.74 4.18
N ILE A 122 -26.53 4.74 4.95
CA ILE A 122 -26.97 3.58 5.72
C ILE A 122 -27.35 2.41 4.80
N LYS A 123 -28.01 2.69 3.68
CA LYS A 123 -28.42 1.67 2.72
C LYS A 123 -27.20 0.98 2.10
N GLY A 124 -26.27 1.76 1.55
CA GLY A 124 -25.04 1.22 0.98
C GLY A 124 -24.20 0.47 2.02
N GLY A 125 -24.14 0.97 3.26
CA GLY A 125 -23.45 0.29 4.36
C GLY A 125 -24.02 -1.10 4.66
N PHE A 126 -25.34 -1.26 4.71
CA PHE A 126 -25.96 -2.58 4.91
C PHE A 126 -25.75 -3.52 3.72
N GLU A 127 -25.78 -3.01 2.50
CA GLU A 127 -25.49 -3.81 1.29
C GLU A 127 -24.05 -4.34 1.30
N ALA A 128 -23.07 -3.47 1.57
CA ALA A 128 -21.67 -3.84 1.68
C ALA A 128 -21.43 -4.84 2.83
N LYS A 129 -22.05 -4.61 3.99
CA LYS A 129 -21.96 -5.53 5.14
C LYS A 129 -22.50 -6.91 4.81
N LYS A 130 -23.70 -6.96 4.20
CA LYS A 130 -24.32 -8.22 3.76
C LYS A 130 -23.40 -8.99 2.82
N ARG A 131 -22.75 -8.30 1.88
CA ARG A 131 -21.79 -8.90 0.95
C ARG A 131 -20.56 -9.46 1.67
N GLY A 132 -19.98 -8.69 2.61
CA GLY A 132 -18.87 -9.15 3.44
C GLY A 132 -19.23 -10.40 4.25
N ASP A 133 -20.39 -10.40 4.91
CA ASP A 133 -20.87 -11.53 5.72
C ASP A 133 -21.13 -12.79 4.86
N GLU A 134 -21.67 -12.63 3.65
CA GLU A 134 -21.86 -13.73 2.69
C GLU A 134 -20.52 -14.38 2.34
N LEU A 135 -19.50 -13.57 2.01
CA LEU A 135 -18.17 -14.05 1.65
C LEU A 135 -17.45 -14.74 2.81
N TYR A 136 -17.67 -14.29 4.05
CA TYR A 136 -17.16 -14.98 5.24
C TYR A 136 -17.75 -16.37 5.41
N ARG A 137 -19.05 -16.54 5.13
CA ARG A 137 -19.72 -17.85 5.25
C ARG A 137 -19.33 -18.84 4.15
N ARG A 138 -18.72 -18.35 3.05
CA ARG A 138 -18.30 -19.16 1.90
C ARG A 138 -16.87 -19.71 2.02
N LYS A 139 -16.10 -19.27 3.03
CA LYS A 139 -14.73 -19.74 3.31
C LYS A 139 -14.74 -20.76 4.45
#